data_AF-A2C2M6-F1
#
_entry.id   AF-A2C2M6-F1
#
_cell.length_a   1.000
_cell.length_b   1.000
_cell.length_c   1.000
_cell.angle_alpha   90.00
_cell.angle_beta   90.00
_cell.angle_gamma   90.00
#
_symmetry.space_group_name_H-M   'P 1'
#
loop_
_entity.id
_entity.type
_entity.pdbx_description
1 polymer ?
#
loop_
_entity_poly.entity_id
_entity_poly.type
_entity_poly.pdbx_seq_one_letter_code
_entity_poly.pdbx_strand_id
1 'polypeptide(L)'
;MDWKTSLDWYCSGNILEKEDVDLLEEHYQEIINESDSNFSPEIAPKHICNQTNIPEGSSWITAVAVILDRLNPVKTGKPRSLLVDQLRRKQSS
;
A
#
# COMPACT_ATOMS: atom_id res chain seq x y z
N MET A 1 -11.87 6.08 9.80
CA MET A 1 -10.55 5.92 10.47
C MET A 1 -9.52 6.62 9.58
N ASP A 2 -8.28 6.82 10.02
CA ASP A 2 -7.22 7.16 9.05
C ASP A 2 -6.77 5.91 8.29
N TRP A 3 -6.09 6.08 7.16
CA TRP A 3 -5.71 4.98 6.26
C TRP A 3 -4.79 3.94 6.90
N LYS A 4 -3.91 4.33 7.84
CA LYS A 4 -3.04 3.36 8.56
C LYS A 4 -3.85 2.53 9.52
N THR A 5 -4.75 3.18 10.24
CA THR A 5 -5.69 2.49 11.15
C THR A 5 -6.58 1.52 10.37
N SER A 6 -7.09 1.90 9.20
CA SER A 6 -7.86 0.99 8.34
C SER A 6 -7.01 -0.22 7.89
N LEU A 7 -5.78 0.00 7.40
CA LEU A 7 -4.91 -1.11 7.01
C LEU A 7 -4.57 -2.05 8.17
N ASP A 8 -4.30 -1.49 9.36
CA ASP A 8 -4.01 -2.25 10.57
C ASP A 8 -5.22 -3.07 11.05
N TRP A 9 -6.42 -2.48 10.98
CA TRP A 9 -7.68 -3.16 11.27
C TRP A 9 -7.88 -4.38 10.37
N TYR A 10 -7.64 -4.22 9.06
CA TYR A 10 -7.69 -5.32 8.09
C TYR A 10 -6.64 -6.41 8.38
N CYS A 11 -5.39 -6.01 8.65
CA CYS A 11 -4.31 -6.95 8.96
C CYS A 11 -4.54 -7.70 10.29
N SER A 12 -5.38 -7.16 11.17
CA SER A 12 -5.83 -7.84 12.39
C SER A 12 -6.92 -8.90 12.14
N GLY A 13 -7.32 -9.12 10.87
CA GLY A 13 -8.29 -10.14 10.46
C GLY A 13 -9.71 -9.62 10.27
N ASN A 14 -9.91 -8.31 10.32
CA ASN A 14 -11.22 -7.70 10.09
C ASN A 14 -11.46 -7.41 8.60
N ILE A 15 -12.72 -7.19 8.23
CA ILE A 15 -13.13 -6.81 6.88
C ILE A 15 -13.14 -5.28 6.79
N LEU A 16 -12.63 -4.74 5.67
CA LEU A 16 -12.77 -3.32 5.37
C LEU A 16 -14.13 -3.02 4.76
N GLU A 17 -14.73 -1.93 5.21
CA GLU A 17 -15.88 -1.34 4.54
C GLU A 17 -15.44 -0.65 3.25
N LYS A 18 -16.38 -0.35 2.37
CA LYS A 18 -16.05 0.24 1.07
C LYS A 18 -15.34 1.58 1.24
N GLU A 19 -15.79 2.39 2.19
CA GLU A 19 -15.24 3.70 2.51
C GLU A 19 -13.77 3.61 2.96
N ASP A 20 -13.41 2.55 3.70
CA ASP A 20 -12.02 2.30 4.09
C ASP A 20 -11.15 1.86 2.90
N VAL A 21 -11.71 1.05 1.98
CA VAL A 21 -11.00 0.65 0.75
C VAL A 21 -10.78 1.86 -0.15
N ASP A 22 -11.80 2.71 -0.30
CA ASP A 22 -11.71 3.94 -1.09
C ASP A 22 -10.66 4.90 -0.49
N LEU A 23 -10.59 5.01 0.85
CA LEU A 23 -9.56 5.78 1.55
C LEU A 23 -8.14 5.24 1.28
N LEU A 24 -7.96 3.92 1.28
CA LEU A 24 -6.67 3.29 0.94
C LEU A 24 -6.27 3.57 -0.52
N GLU A 25 -7.23 3.56 -1.45
CA GLU A 25 -6.99 3.87 -2.86
C GLU A 25 -6.61 5.34 -3.05
N GLU A 26 -7.34 6.27 -2.42
CA GLU A 26 -7.04 7.72 -2.48
C GLU A 26 -5.60 7.98 -2.03
N HIS A 27 -5.22 7.45 -0.86
CA HIS A 27 -3.86 7.61 -0.36
C HIS A 27 -2.80 6.97 -1.27
N TYR A 28 -3.09 5.79 -1.83
CA TYR A 28 -2.21 5.17 -2.81
C TYR A 28 -1.99 6.08 -4.03
N GLN A 29 -3.06 6.66 -4.57
CA GLN A 29 -2.98 7.54 -5.74
C GLN A 29 -2.22 8.83 -5.43
N GLU A 30 -2.43 9.43 -4.25
CA GLU A 30 -1.65 10.59 -3.79
C GLU A 30 -0.15 10.30 -3.87
N ILE A 31 0.31 9.20 -3.27
CA ILE A 31 1.74 8.85 -3.25
C ILE A 31 2.30 8.57 -4.65
N ILE A 32 1.55 7.87 -5.49
CA ILE A 32 2.00 7.56 -6.86
C ILE A 32 2.07 8.84 -7.70
N ASN A 33 1.13 9.77 -7.52
CA ASN A 33 1.05 11.02 -8.28
C ASN A 33 2.03 12.09 -7.77
N GLU A 34 2.29 12.13 -6.45
CA GLU A 34 3.28 13.01 -5.82
C GLU A 34 4.72 12.54 -5.98
N SER A 35 5.00 11.64 -6.93
CA SER A 35 6.34 11.09 -7.20
C SER A 35 7.38 12.13 -7.72
N ASP A 36 7.10 13.41 -7.51
CA ASP A 36 8.06 14.51 -7.53
C ASP A 36 8.87 14.57 -6.20
N SER A 37 10.00 13.87 -6.23
CA SER A 37 11.27 14.21 -5.57
C SER A 37 11.46 14.11 -4.03
N ASN A 38 10.43 13.99 -3.18
CA ASN A 38 10.65 13.96 -1.70
C ASN A 38 9.89 12.88 -0.91
N PHE A 39 9.28 11.90 -1.57
CA PHE A 39 8.58 10.83 -0.85
C PHE A 39 9.56 9.93 -0.09
N SER A 40 9.59 10.04 1.24
CA SER A 40 10.29 9.13 2.14
C SER A 40 9.29 8.09 2.65
N PRO A 41 9.28 6.86 2.10
CA PRO A 41 8.29 5.86 2.48
C PRO A 41 8.52 5.42 3.92
N GLU A 42 7.53 5.63 4.78
CA GLU A 42 7.58 5.11 6.15
C GLU A 42 7.51 3.58 6.14
N ILE A 43 8.32 2.94 6.98
CA ILE A 43 8.40 1.48 7.10
C ILE A 43 7.12 0.94 7.78
N ALA A 44 6.55 -0.11 7.20
CA ALA A 44 5.40 -0.80 7.76
C ALA A 44 5.82 -1.63 8.98
N PRO A 45 4.99 -1.69 10.05
CA PRO A 45 5.21 -2.58 11.17
C PRO A 45 5.32 -4.05 10.75
N LYS A 46 6.06 -4.84 11.55
CA LYS A 46 6.32 -6.25 11.26
C LYS A 46 5.05 -7.08 11.07
N HIS A 47 4.02 -6.87 11.89
CA HIS A 47 2.77 -7.63 11.78
C HIS A 47 2.02 -7.31 10.48
N ILE A 48 2.05 -6.05 10.01
CA ILE A 48 1.52 -5.65 8.71
C ILE A 48 2.29 -6.36 7.59
N CYS A 49 3.63 -6.35 7.66
CA CYS A 49 4.47 -7.03 6.66
C CYS A 49 4.11 -8.53 6.55
N ASN A 50 3.95 -9.19 7.69
CA ASN A 50 3.61 -10.61 7.75
C ASN A 50 2.23 -10.90 7.15
N GLN A 51 1.21 -10.10 7.50
CA GLN A 51 -0.17 -10.28 7.01
C GLN A 51 -0.31 -9.98 5.52
N THR A 52 0.47 -9.02 5.04
CA THR A 52 0.54 -8.67 3.62
C THR A 52 1.52 -9.57 2.84
N ASN A 53 2.24 -10.47 3.50
CA ASN A 53 3.24 -11.35 2.89
C ASN A 53 4.29 -10.58 2.06
N ILE A 54 4.76 -9.45 2.59
CA ILE A 54 5.87 -8.66 2.04
C ILE A 54 7.08 -8.75 2.98
N PRO A 55 8.31 -8.52 2.49
CA PRO A 55 9.50 -8.55 3.33
C PRO A 55 9.43 -7.54 4.49
N GLU A 56 9.93 -7.91 5.67
CA GLU A 56 10.13 -6.96 6.77
C GLU A 56 11.03 -5.81 6.31
N GLY A 57 10.73 -4.59 6.76
CA GLY A 57 11.38 -3.37 6.28
C GLY A 57 10.78 -2.79 5.01
N SER A 58 9.73 -3.41 4.45
CA SER A 58 8.93 -2.80 3.38
C SER A 58 8.15 -1.59 3.88
N SER A 59 7.78 -0.69 2.98
CA SER A 59 7.04 0.52 3.30
C SER A 59 5.53 0.28 3.47
N TRP A 60 4.86 1.19 4.17
CA TRP A 60 3.40 1.20 4.27
C TRP A 60 2.71 1.19 2.90
N ILE A 61 3.20 1.98 1.94
CA ILE A 61 2.62 2.04 0.60
C ILE A 61 2.72 0.69 -0.14
N THR A 62 3.75 -0.12 0.15
CA THR A 62 3.86 -1.47 -0.40
C THR A 62 2.76 -2.37 0.17
N ALA A 63 2.51 -2.28 1.48
CA ALA A 63 1.43 -3.03 2.13
C ALA A 63 0.04 -2.61 1.61
N VAL A 64 -0.21 -1.30 1.49
CA VAL A 64 -1.45 -0.75 0.91
C VAL A 64 -1.66 -1.29 -0.50
N ALA A 65 -0.65 -1.21 -1.37
CA ALA A 65 -0.75 -1.66 -2.74
C ALA A 65 -1.07 -3.15 -2.86
N VAL A 66 -0.45 -3.99 -2.02
CA VAL A 66 -0.74 -5.43 -1.98
C VAL A 66 -2.17 -5.71 -1.50
N ILE A 67 -2.65 -4.99 -0.49
CA ILE A 67 -4.03 -5.16 -0.01
C ILE A 67 -5.05 -4.70 -1.05
N LEU A 68 -4.82 -3.56 -1.70
CA LEU A 68 -5.67 -3.09 -2.80
C LEU A 68 -5.68 -4.08 -3.98
N ASP A 69 -4.54 -4.67 -4.33
CA ASP A 69 -4.46 -5.69 -5.37
C ASP A 69 -5.25 -6.97 -5.00
N ARG A 70 -5.40 -7.28 -3.70
CA ARG A 70 -6.21 -8.42 -3.22
C ARG A 70 -7.70 -8.10 -3.20
N LEU A 71 -8.07 -6.94 -2.67
CA LEU A 71 -9.47 -6.53 -2.48
C LEU A 71 -10.12 -6.05 -3.78
N ASN A 72 -9.35 -5.34 -4.60
CA ASN A 72 -9.79 -4.77 -5.87
C ASN A 72 -8.73 -4.99 -6.96
N PRO A 73 -8.61 -6.24 -7.46
CA PRO A 73 -7.62 -6.57 -8.49
C PRO A 73 -7.82 -5.73 -9.74
N VAL A 74 -6.74 -5.15 -10.25
CA VAL A 74 -6.78 -4.36 -11.49
C VAL A 74 -7.16 -5.29 -12.66
N LYS A 75 -8.30 -5.04 -13.30
CA LYS A 75 -8.78 -5.86 -14.43
C LYS A 75 -7.89 -5.73 -15.68
N THR A 76 -7.26 -4.58 -15.87
CA THR A 76 -6.41 -4.26 -17.02
C THR A 76 -5.27 -3.36 -16.57
N GLY A 77 -4.02 -3.78 -16.78
CA GLY A 77 -2.83 -3.02 -16.39
C GLY A 77 -1.91 -3.80 -15.46
N LYS A 78 -0.96 -3.10 -14.83
CA LYS A 78 -0.04 -3.69 -13.85
C LYS A 78 -0.67 -3.64 -12.45
N PRO A 79 -0.40 -4.63 -11.58
CA PRO A 79 -0.74 -4.56 -10.17
C PRO A 79 -0.12 -3.33 -9.51
N ARG A 80 -0.81 -2.75 -8.53
CA ARG A 80 -0.35 -1.59 -7.77
C ARG A 80 0.98 -1.87 -7.07
N SER A 81 1.10 -3.06 -6.49
CA SER A 81 2.33 -3.53 -5.82
C SER A 81 3.55 -3.49 -6.75
N LEU A 82 3.37 -3.85 -8.04
CA LEU A 82 4.42 -3.77 -9.04
C LEU A 82 4.82 -2.33 -9.37
N LEU A 83 3.89 -1.39 -9.38
CA LEU A 83 4.17 0.03 -9.64
C LEU A 83 5.00 0.64 -8.49
N VAL A 84 4.65 0.33 -7.24
CA VAL A 84 5.41 0.76 -6.06
C VAL A 84 6.85 0.23 -6.10
N ASP A 85 7.02 -1.05 -6.42
CA ASP A 85 8.35 -1.65 -6.59
C ASP A 85 9.18 -0.95 -7.68
N GLN A 86 8.54 -0.53 -8.78
CA GLN A 86 9.20 0.19 -9.87
C GLN A 86 9.62 1.60 -9.46
N LEU A 87 8.79 2.32 -8.70
CA LEU A 87 9.12 3.64 -8.17
C LEU A 87 10.31 3.58 -7.20
N ARG A 88 10.31 2.62 -6.27
CA ARG A 88 11.42 2.42 -5.32
C ARG A 88 12.76 2.24 -6.05
N ARG A 89 12.78 1.42 -7.11
CA ARG A 89 14.01 1.17 -7.89
C ARG A 89 14.52 2.43 -8.60
N LYS A 90 13.63 3.28 -9.10
CA LYS A 90 14.00 4.55 -9.73
C LYS A 90 14.64 5.54 -8.75
N GLN A 91 14.15 5.58 -7.51
CA GLN A 91 14.69 6.48 -6.47
C GLN A 91 16.04 6.03 -5.90
N SER A 92 16.42 4.75 -6.09
CA SER A 92 17.70 4.20 -5.60
C SER A 92 18.80 4.19 -6.66
N SER A 93 18.54 4.72 -7.86
CA SER A 93 19.49 4.84 -8.98
C SER A 93 19.99 6.28 -9.10
#